data_AF-A0A377VC08-F1
#
_entry.id   AF-A0A377VC08-F1
#
_cell.length_a   1.000
_cell.length_b   1.000
_cell.length_c   1.000
_cell.angle_alpha   90.00
_cell.angle_beta   90.00
_cell.angle_gamma   90.00
#
_symmetry.space_group_name_H-M   'P 1'
#
loop_
_entity.id
_entity.type
_entity.pdbx_description
1 polymer ?
#
loop_
_entity_poly.entity_id
_entity_poly.type
_entity_poly.pdbx_seq_one_letter_code
_entity_poly.pdbx_strand_id
1 'polypeptide(L)'
;MDGRPCALFILDESACILSRCGEPQTLAQLAALGFRDGSYCAESIIGTCALSLAAMQGQPINTAGDRHFKQALQPWSFCSTPVFDNHGRLFGSISLCCLVEHQSSADLSLTLAIAREVGNSLLTDSLLAESNRHLNQMYGLLESMDDGVMAWNEQGVLQFLNVQAARLLHLDAQASQGKNIADLVTLPALLRRAIKHARGLNHVEVTFESQHQFVDAVITLKPIVEAQGNSFILLLHPVEQMRQLMTSQLGKVSHTFEQMSADDPETRRLIHFGRQAARGGFPVLLCGEEGVGKELLSQAIHNESERAGGPYIAVNCQLYADSVLGQDFMGSAPTDDENGRLSRLELANGGTLFLEKIEYLAPELQSALLQVIKQGVLTRLDARRLIPVDVKVIATTTVDLANLVEQNRFSRQLYYALHSFEIVIPPLRARRNSIPSLVHNRFEEPGEAFLFATESGR
;
A
#
# COMPACT_ATOMS: atom_id res chain seq x y z
N MET A 1 3.26 49.40 -32.01
CA MET A 1 2.17 50.28 -32.50
C MET A 1 2.59 51.74 -32.39
N ASP A 2 3.87 52.06 -32.59
CA ASP A 2 4.35 53.41 -32.29
C ASP A 2 4.12 54.31 -33.50
N GLY A 3 3.16 55.23 -33.35
CA GLY A 3 2.89 56.31 -34.30
C GLY A 3 1.66 56.13 -35.19
N ARG A 4 0.92 55.01 -35.12
CA ARG A 4 -0.30 54.81 -35.91
C ARG A 4 -1.57 55.02 -35.05
N PRO A 5 -2.48 55.92 -35.44
CA PRO A 5 -3.72 56.18 -34.71
C PRO A 5 -4.67 54.97 -34.83
N CYS A 6 -4.64 54.10 -33.82
CA CYS A 6 -5.43 52.88 -33.76
C CYS A 6 -5.82 52.54 -32.32
N ALA A 7 -6.84 51.69 -32.19
CA ALA A 7 -7.33 51.15 -30.94
C ALA A 7 -7.54 49.64 -31.04
N LEU A 8 -7.14 48.90 -30.01
CA LEU A 8 -7.39 47.49 -29.83
C LEU A 8 -8.51 47.31 -28.79
N PHE A 9 -9.50 46.50 -29.12
CA PHE A 9 -10.60 46.14 -28.25
C PHE A 9 -10.54 44.64 -27.92
N ILE A 10 -10.81 44.32 -26.67
CA ILE A 10 -11.05 42.96 -26.20
C ILE A 10 -12.55 42.85 -25.94
N LEU A 11 -13.19 41.87 -26.56
CA LEU A 11 -14.63 41.63 -26.42
C LEU A 11 -14.90 40.23 -25.86
N ASP A 12 -15.98 40.08 -25.10
CA ASP A 12 -16.50 38.78 -24.67
C ASP A 12 -17.28 38.06 -25.78
N GLU A 13 -17.83 36.88 -25.48
CA GLU A 13 -18.62 36.06 -26.38
C GLU A 13 -19.91 36.73 -26.88
N SER A 14 -20.39 37.76 -26.18
CA SER A 14 -21.58 38.54 -26.51
C SER A 14 -21.28 39.80 -27.32
N ALA A 15 -20.02 39.99 -27.74
CA ALA A 15 -19.50 41.21 -28.35
C ALA A 15 -19.62 42.44 -27.43
N CYS A 16 -19.55 42.25 -26.11
CA CYS A 16 -19.40 43.34 -25.16
C CYS A 16 -17.93 43.74 -25.08
N ILE A 17 -17.64 45.05 -25.15
CA ILE A 17 -16.28 45.57 -25.01
C ILE A 17 -15.86 45.45 -23.54
N LEU A 18 -14.90 44.56 -23.24
CA LEU A 18 -14.34 44.39 -21.91
C LEU A 18 -13.26 45.43 -21.60
N SER A 19 -12.42 45.72 -22.59
CA SER A 19 -11.29 46.65 -22.45
C SER A 19 -10.88 47.23 -23.79
N ARG A 20 -10.33 48.44 -23.76
CA ARG A 20 -9.81 49.15 -24.92
C ARG A 20 -8.44 49.74 -24.61
N CYS A 21 -7.50 49.62 -25.54
CA CYS A 21 -6.21 50.29 -25.46
C CYS A 21 -5.82 50.85 -26.83
N GLY A 22 -5.00 51.89 -26.87
CA GLY A 22 -4.63 52.55 -28.12
C GLY A 22 -4.33 54.03 -27.93
N GLU A 23 -4.29 54.74 -29.05
CA GLU A 23 -4.01 56.17 -29.04
C GLU A 23 -5.16 56.97 -28.39
N PRO A 24 -4.87 57.93 -27.48
CA PRO A 24 -5.90 58.67 -26.75
C PRO A 24 -6.92 59.40 -27.61
N GLN A 25 -6.50 60.00 -28.74
CA GLN A 25 -7.39 60.71 -29.64
C GLN A 25 -8.35 59.75 -30.36
N THR A 26 -7.82 58.66 -30.90
CA THR A 26 -8.60 57.58 -31.52
C THR A 26 -9.63 57.00 -30.54
N LEU A 27 -9.22 56.72 -29.30
CA LEU A 27 -10.13 56.22 -28.25
C LEU A 27 -11.22 57.23 -27.87
N ALA A 28 -10.92 58.53 -27.86
CA ALA A 28 -11.91 59.58 -27.57
C ALA A 28 -12.96 59.69 -28.68
N GLN A 29 -12.54 59.62 -29.95
CA GLN A 29 -13.46 59.61 -31.09
C GLN A 29 -14.38 58.38 -31.07
N LEU A 30 -13.83 57.19 -30.75
CA LEU A 30 -14.61 55.96 -30.62
C LEU A 30 -15.59 56.02 -29.43
N ALA A 31 -15.17 56.62 -28.31
CA ALA A 31 -16.04 56.82 -27.15
C ALA A 31 -17.19 57.81 -27.41
N ALA A 32 -17.00 58.77 -28.32
CA ALA A 32 -18.06 59.68 -28.80
C ALA A 32 -19.09 58.95 -29.68
N LEU A 33 -18.66 57.90 -30.39
CA LEU A 33 -19.54 57.01 -31.17
C LEU A 33 -20.24 55.94 -30.32
N GLY A 34 -19.94 55.88 -29.01
CA GLY A 34 -20.55 54.94 -28.06
C GLY A 34 -19.74 53.66 -27.81
N PHE A 35 -18.54 53.52 -28.37
CA PHE A 35 -17.63 52.41 -28.08
C PHE A 35 -16.85 52.69 -26.79
N ARG A 36 -17.45 52.31 -25.66
CA ARG A 36 -16.88 52.40 -24.32
C ARG A 36 -16.79 51.02 -23.71
N ASP A 37 -16.08 50.90 -22.60
CA ASP A 37 -16.03 49.65 -21.85
C ASP A 37 -17.44 49.35 -21.31
N GLY A 38 -17.90 48.11 -21.45
CA GLY A 38 -19.27 47.69 -21.18
C GLY A 38 -20.27 47.92 -22.33
N SER A 39 -19.85 48.50 -23.47
CA SER A 39 -20.74 48.67 -24.62
C SER A 39 -20.93 47.36 -25.40
N TYR A 40 -22.19 47.02 -25.67
CA TYR A 40 -22.55 45.87 -26.50
C TYR A 40 -22.53 46.22 -27.99
N CYS A 41 -21.74 45.48 -28.75
CA CYS A 41 -21.51 45.67 -30.18
C CYS A 41 -22.25 44.67 -31.05
N ALA A 42 -23.37 44.10 -30.56
CA ALA A 42 -24.18 43.17 -31.34
C ALA A 42 -24.67 43.81 -32.65
N GLU A 43 -24.86 43.00 -33.71
CA GLU A 43 -25.30 43.49 -35.02
C GLU A 43 -26.66 44.20 -34.94
N SER A 44 -27.55 43.77 -34.05
CA SER A 44 -28.84 44.43 -33.79
C SER A 44 -28.72 45.85 -33.21
N ILE A 45 -27.57 46.20 -32.63
CA ILE A 45 -27.32 47.49 -31.96
C ILE A 45 -26.51 48.41 -32.87
N ILE A 46 -25.37 47.94 -33.38
CA ILE A 46 -24.43 48.78 -34.15
C ILE A 46 -24.50 48.55 -35.66
N GLY A 47 -25.26 47.56 -36.11
CA GLY A 47 -25.33 47.13 -37.51
C GLY A 47 -24.14 46.27 -37.93
N THR A 48 -24.05 45.98 -39.23
CA THR A 48 -22.99 45.15 -39.82
C THR A 48 -21.59 45.73 -39.51
N CYS A 49 -20.83 45.04 -38.67
CA CYS A 49 -19.52 45.45 -38.18
C CYS A 49 -18.71 44.22 -37.76
N ALA A 50 -17.39 44.22 -38.01
CA ALA A 50 -16.53 43.08 -37.68
C ALA A 50 -16.57 42.71 -36.19
N LEU A 51 -16.84 43.67 -35.30
CA LEU A 51 -16.93 43.45 -33.85
C LEU A 51 -17.90 42.32 -33.46
N SER A 52 -19.07 42.24 -34.11
CA SER A 52 -20.04 41.16 -33.89
C SER A 52 -19.92 40.03 -34.91
N LEU A 53 -19.64 40.37 -36.17
CA LEU A 53 -19.65 39.39 -37.26
C LEU A 53 -18.57 38.32 -37.08
N ALA A 54 -17.39 38.68 -36.57
CA ALA A 54 -16.29 37.73 -36.41
C ALA A 54 -16.64 36.62 -35.39
N ALA A 55 -17.30 37.00 -34.30
CA ALA A 55 -17.86 36.08 -33.32
C ALA A 55 -18.98 35.21 -33.92
N MET A 56 -19.91 35.82 -34.67
CA MET A 56 -21.05 35.09 -35.27
C MET A 56 -20.64 34.09 -36.35
N GLN A 57 -19.65 34.42 -37.18
CA GLN A 57 -19.18 33.55 -38.26
C GLN A 57 -18.05 32.60 -37.83
N GLY A 58 -17.45 32.82 -36.66
CA GLY A 58 -16.35 32.01 -36.16
C GLY A 58 -15.06 32.13 -36.98
N GLN A 59 -14.86 33.24 -37.69
CA GLN A 59 -13.67 33.48 -38.51
C GLN A 59 -13.19 34.94 -38.43
N PRO A 60 -11.91 35.24 -38.72
CA PRO A 60 -11.42 36.61 -38.80
C PRO A 60 -12.16 37.43 -39.88
N ILE A 61 -12.63 38.62 -39.54
CA ILE A 61 -13.40 39.49 -40.45
C ILE A 61 -12.84 40.91 -40.44
N ASN A 62 -12.89 41.56 -41.60
CA ASN A 62 -12.66 42.99 -41.76
C ASN A 62 -13.89 43.69 -42.37
N THR A 63 -14.34 44.75 -41.72
CA THR A 63 -15.36 45.69 -42.22
C THR A 63 -14.78 47.10 -42.28
N ALA A 64 -14.95 47.77 -43.42
CA ALA A 64 -14.53 49.16 -43.64
C ALA A 64 -15.45 49.84 -44.65
N GLY A 65 -15.58 51.17 -44.55
CA GLY A 65 -16.34 51.97 -45.51
C GLY A 65 -17.81 51.54 -45.61
N ASP A 66 -18.29 51.39 -46.84
CA ASP A 66 -19.69 51.06 -47.15
C ASP A 66 -20.14 49.66 -46.70
N ARG A 67 -19.21 48.83 -46.19
CA ARG A 67 -19.57 47.55 -45.54
C ARG A 67 -20.21 47.74 -44.17
N HIS A 68 -20.14 48.95 -43.60
CA HIS A 68 -20.85 49.29 -42.39
C HIS A 68 -22.31 49.67 -42.67
N PHE A 69 -23.24 49.13 -41.89
CA PHE A 69 -24.66 49.51 -41.98
C PHE A 69 -24.90 50.97 -41.53
N LYS A 70 -24.22 51.42 -40.46
CA LYS A 70 -24.32 52.80 -39.96
C LYS A 70 -23.34 53.71 -40.69
N GLN A 71 -23.85 54.80 -41.27
CA GLN A 71 -23.04 55.84 -41.92
C GLN A 71 -21.97 56.43 -40.98
N ALA A 72 -22.27 56.58 -39.69
CA ALA A 72 -21.31 57.08 -38.69
C ALA A 72 -20.04 56.21 -38.54
N LEU A 73 -20.09 54.93 -38.97
CA LEU A 73 -18.96 54.00 -38.93
C LEU A 73 -18.20 53.92 -40.25
N GLN A 74 -18.70 54.51 -41.36
CA GLN A 74 -18.03 54.46 -42.67
C GLN A 74 -16.58 54.98 -42.67
N PRO A 75 -16.20 56.01 -41.88
CA PRO A 75 -14.80 56.45 -41.79
C PRO A 75 -13.87 55.45 -41.10
N TRP A 76 -14.41 54.40 -40.49
CA TRP A 76 -13.68 53.45 -39.65
C TRP A 76 -13.46 52.11 -40.36
N SER A 77 -12.40 51.43 -39.94
CA SER A 77 -12.04 50.07 -40.32
C SER A 77 -11.90 49.25 -39.05
N PHE A 78 -12.57 48.09 -39.03
CA PHE A 78 -12.54 47.13 -37.93
C PHE A 78 -12.09 45.78 -38.45
N CYS A 79 -10.96 45.29 -37.94
CA CYS A 79 -10.52 43.92 -38.09
C CYS A 79 -10.81 43.20 -36.78
N SER A 80 -11.56 42.11 -36.78
CA SER A 80 -11.87 41.32 -35.58
C SER A 80 -11.55 39.86 -35.80
N THR A 81 -11.02 39.19 -34.78
CA THR A 81 -10.71 37.77 -34.78
C THR A 81 -11.29 37.09 -33.54
N PRO A 82 -12.10 36.04 -33.68
CA PRO A 82 -12.63 35.30 -32.53
C PRO A 82 -11.52 34.52 -31.83
N VAL A 83 -11.66 34.40 -30.51
CA VAL A 83 -10.85 33.57 -29.62
C VAL A 83 -11.73 32.42 -29.13
N PHE A 84 -11.20 31.20 -29.20
CA PHE A 84 -11.91 29.99 -28.77
C PHE A 84 -11.20 29.36 -27.57
N ASP A 85 -11.97 28.69 -26.71
CA ASP A 85 -11.44 27.83 -25.66
C ASP A 85 -11.00 26.46 -26.21
N ASN A 86 -10.50 25.60 -25.31
CA ASN A 86 -10.01 24.25 -25.64
C ASN A 86 -11.11 23.30 -26.13
N HIS A 87 -12.38 23.66 -25.94
CA HIS A 87 -13.53 22.87 -26.36
C HIS A 87 -14.15 23.40 -27.66
N GLY A 88 -13.52 24.41 -28.29
CA GLY A 88 -14.03 25.06 -29.49
C GLY A 88 -15.20 26.01 -29.24
N ARG A 89 -15.47 26.39 -27.99
CA ARG A 89 -16.48 27.40 -27.65
C ARG A 89 -15.88 28.78 -27.81
N LEU A 90 -16.69 29.72 -28.32
CA LEU A 90 -16.29 31.12 -28.42
C LEU A 90 -16.07 31.69 -27.02
N PHE A 91 -14.87 32.18 -26.77
CA PHE A 91 -14.47 32.82 -25.51
C PHE A 91 -14.55 34.35 -25.61
N GLY A 92 -14.39 34.89 -26.81
CA GLY A 92 -14.44 36.33 -27.07
C GLY A 92 -13.87 36.70 -28.42
N SER A 93 -13.51 37.96 -28.62
CA SER A 93 -12.81 38.39 -29.83
C SER A 93 -11.83 39.52 -29.58
N ILE A 94 -10.81 39.61 -30.43
CA ILE A 94 -9.82 40.68 -30.43
C ILE A 94 -10.01 41.50 -31.68
N SER A 95 -10.23 42.80 -31.49
CA SER A 95 -10.49 43.71 -32.58
C SER A 95 -9.48 44.84 -32.65
N LEU A 96 -9.03 45.18 -33.84
CA LEU A 96 -8.26 46.37 -34.13
C LEU A 96 -9.12 47.33 -34.94
N CYS A 97 -9.08 48.59 -34.55
CA CYS A 97 -9.90 49.67 -35.06
C CYS A 97 -9.00 50.85 -35.44
N CYS A 98 -9.22 51.44 -36.61
CA CYS A 98 -8.57 52.67 -37.03
C CYS A 98 -9.43 53.39 -38.08
N LEU A 99 -9.07 54.62 -38.44
CA LEU A 99 -9.65 55.28 -39.62
C LEU A 99 -9.20 54.55 -40.88
N VAL A 100 -10.07 54.53 -41.90
CA VAL A 100 -9.81 53.85 -43.18
C VAL A 100 -8.50 54.33 -43.84
N GLU A 101 -8.19 55.62 -43.71
CA GLU A 101 -6.96 56.24 -44.24
C GLU A 101 -5.68 55.65 -43.63
N HIS A 102 -5.79 55.11 -42.41
CA HIS A 102 -4.69 54.52 -41.70
C HIS A 102 -4.68 53.00 -41.82
N GLN A 103 -5.60 52.36 -42.53
CA GLN A 103 -5.67 50.89 -42.63
C GLN A 103 -4.37 50.27 -43.17
N SER A 104 -3.98 49.11 -42.63
CA SER A 104 -2.87 48.31 -43.13
C SER A 104 -3.33 46.93 -43.56
N SER A 105 -2.68 46.35 -44.56
CA SER A 105 -2.91 44.96 -44.96
C SER A 105 -2.58 43.95 -43.85
N ALA A 106 -1.74 44.33 -42.88
CA ALA A 106 -1.31 43.48 -41.78
C ALA A 106 -2.30 43.45 -40.59
N ASP A 107 -3.34 44.29 -40.57
CA ASP A 107 -4.22 44.46 -39.40
C ASP A 107 -4.94 43.18 -38.99
N LEU A 108 -5.49 42.45 -39.97
CA LEU A 108 -6.17 41.19 -39.71
C LEU A 108 -5.19 40.09 -39.29
N SER A 109 -3.97 40.10 -39.82
CA SER A 109 -2.90 39.19 -39.41
C SER A 109 -2.44 39.48 -37.98
N LEU A 110 -2.42 40.75 -37.58
CA LEU A 110 -2.10 41.16 -36.21
C LEU A 110 -3.17 40.70 -35.22
N THR A 111 -4.45 40.95 -35.50
CA THR A 111 -5.55 40.47 -34.63
C THR A 111 -5.56 38.95 -34.53
N LEU A 112 -5.26 38.25 -35.63
CA LEU A 112 -5.12 36.78 -35.63
C LEU A 112 -3.95 36.30 -34.79
N ALA A 113 -2.79 36.94 -34.87
CA ALA A 113 -1.63 36.59 -34.05
C ALA A 113 -1.92 36.78 -32.56
N ILE A 114 -2.53 37.90 -32.18
CA ILE A 114 -2.91 38.18 -30.79
C ILE A 114 -3.97 37.16 -30.32
N ALA A 115 -4.99 36.89 -31.14
CA ALA A 115 -6.05 35.94 -30.78
C ALA A 115 -5.52 34.52 -30.58
N ARG A 116 -4.55 34.09 -31.40
CA ARG A 116 -3.85 32.81 -31.23
C ARG A 116 -3.04 32.77 -29.95
N GLU A 117 -2.32 33.84 -29.62
CA GLU A 117 -1.51 33.90 -28.40
C GLU A 117 -2.39 33.85 -27.14
N VAL A 118 -3.51 34.59 -27.15
CA VAL A 118 -4.49 34.55 -26.07
C VAL A 118 -5.11 33.14 -25.96
N GLY A 119 -5.49 32.53 -27.08
CA GLY A 119 -6.00 31.15 -27.10
C GLY A 119 -4.99 30.14 -26.53
N ASN A 120 -3.72 30.25 -26.92
CA ASN A 120 -2.64 29.39 -26.39
C ASN A 120 -2.42 29.58 -24.88
N SER A 121 -2.49 30.83 -24.39
CA SER A 121 -2.39 31.10 -22.95
C SER A 121 -3.55 30.46 -22.18
N LEU A 122 -4.79 30.66 -22.65
CA LEU A 122 -5.98 30.06 -22.03
C LEU A 122 -5.92 28.53 -22.03
N LEU A 123 -5.42 27.94 -23.13
CA LEU A 123 -5.19 26.51 -23.25
C LEU A 123 -4.22 26.00 -22.20
N THR A 124 -3.09 26.69 -22.05
CA THR A 124 -2.03 26.33 -21.09
C THR A 124 -2.55 26.41 -19.65
N ASP A 125 -3.26 27.49 -19.31
CA ASP A 125 -3.82 27.67 -17.96
C ASP A 125 -4.85 26.58 -17.62
N SER A 126 -5.70 26.22 -18.57
CA SER A 126 -6.70 25.16 -18.40
C SER A 126 -6.05 23.79 -18.20
N LEU A 127 -5.04 23.45 -19.00
CA LEU A 127 -4.28 22.19 -18.87
C LEU A 127 -3.52 22.13 -17.54
N LEU A 128 -2.93 23.24 -17.09
CA LEU A 128 -2.26 23.33 -15.80
C LEU A 128 -3.26 23.13 -14.65
N ALA A 129 -4.43 23.75 -14.72
CA ALA A 129 -5.47 23.58 -13.73
C ALA A 129 -5.99 22.13 -13.67
N GLU A 130 -6.16 21.48 -14.82
CA GLU A 130 -6.56 20.07 -14.91
C GLU A 130 -5.49 19.13 -14.36
N SER A 131 -4.22 19.33 -14.73
CA SER A 131 -3.09 18.58 -14.20
C SER A 131 -3.00 18.71 -12.67
N ASN A 132 -3.14 19.92 -12.13
CA ASN A 132 -3.15 20.15 -10.68
C ASN A 132 -4.32 19.44 -9.98
N ARG A 133 -5.50 19.38 -10.61
CA ARG A 133 -6.63 18.59 -10.08
C ARG A 133 -6.29 17.10 -10.01
N HIS A 134 -5.71 16.54 -11.07
CA HIS A 134 -5.32 15.11 -11.08
C HIS A 134 -4.22 14.79 -10.08
N LEU A 135 -3.21 15.66 -9.93
CA LEU A 135 -2.17 15.50 -8.91
C LEU A 135 -2.77 15.51 -7.50
N ASN A 136 -3.68 16.45 -7.20
CA ASN A 136 -4.36 16.48 -5.91
C ASN A 136 -5.19 15.22 -5.64
N GLN A 137 -5.86 14.68 -6.66
CA GLN A 137 -6.57 13.41 -6.55
C GLN A 137 -5.61 12.24 -6.27
N MET A 138 -4.47 12.18 -6.96
CA MET A 138 -3.44 11.18 -6.73
C MET A 138 -2.87 11.28 -5.30
N TYR A 139 -2.56 12.48 -4.82
CA TYR A 139 -2.13 12.71 -3.44
C TYR A 139 -3.17 12.24 -2.43
N GLY A 140 -4.45 12.54 -2.66
CA GLY A 140 -5.54 12.07 -1.80
C GLY A 140 -5.63 10.54 -1.74
N LEU A 141 -5.45 9.86 -2.88
CA LEU A 141 -5.41 8.38 -2.91
C LEU A 141 -4.23 7.84 -2.11
N LEU A 142 -3.03 8.37 -2.30
CA LEU A 142 -1.82 7.93 -1.59
C LEU A 142 -1.87 8.20 -0.09
N GLU A 143 -2.52 9.28 0.34
CA GLU A 143 -2.75 9.58 1.77
C GLU A 143 -3.79 8.65 2.39
N SER A 144 -4.76 8.17 1.62
CA SER A 144 -5.79 7.24 2.10
C SER A 144 -5.34 5.77 2.13
N MET A 145 -4.15 5.45 1.61
CA MET A 145 -3.62 4.08 1.64
C MET A 145 -3.28 3.64 3.06
N ASP A 146 -3.55 2.37 3.36
CA ASP A 146 -3.13 1.73 4.61
C ASP A 146 -1.61 1.51 4.66
N ASP A 147 -0.98 1.34 3.50
CA ASP A 147 0.47 1.25 3.37
C ASP A 147 1.14 2.61 3.60
N GLY A 148 2.32 2.58 4.22
CA GLY A 148 3.21 3.73 4.20
C GLY A 148 3.79 3.95 2.81
N VAL A 149 3.70 5.17 2.28
CA VAL A 149 4.23 5.53 0.97
C VAL A 149 5.29 6.62 1.13
N MET A 150 6.46 6.38 0.54
CA MET A 150 7.53 7.37 0.41
C MET A 150 7.99 7.45 -1.04
N ALA A 151 8.30 8.64 -1.52
CA ALA A 151 8.95 8.82 -2.81
C ALA A 151 10.07 9.85 -2.72
N TRP A 152 11.18 9.59 -3.41
CA TRP A 152 12.31 10.50 -3.48
C TRP A 152 12.92 10.52 -4.88
N ASN A 153 13.59 11.63 -5.19
CA ASN A 153 14.22 11.85 -6.49
C ASN A 153 15.60 11.18 -6.60
N GLU A 154 16.27 11.38 -7.73
CA GLU A 154 17.59 10.83 -8.04
C GLU A 154 18.72 11.28 -7.08
N GLN A 155 18.51 12.39 -6.38
CA GLN A 155 19.44 12.93 -5.39
C GLN A 155 19.17 12.41 -3.97
N GLY A 156 18.12 11.59 -3.79
CA GLY A 156 17.67 11.12 -2.50
C GLY A 156 16.87 12.16 -1.72
N VAL A 157 16.36 13.21 -2.37
CA VAL A 157 15.51 14.21 -1.74
C VAL A 157 14.07 13.71 -1.69
N LEU A 158 13.49 13.66 -0.49
CA LEU A 158 12.12 13.24 -0.27
C LEU A 158 11.14 14.21 -0.93
N GLN A 159 10.31 13.69 -1.83
CA GLN A 159 9.27 14.43 -2.55
C GLN A 159 7.87 14.12 -2.01
N PHE A 160 7.67 12.92 -1.47
CA PHE A 160 6.40 12.50 -0.91
C PHE A 160 6.59 11.59 0.30
N LEU A 161 5.73 11.78 1.30
CA LEU A 161 5.64 11.00 2.52
C LEU A 161 4.21 11.08 3.03
N ASN A 162 3.49 9.96 3.01
CA ASN A 162 2.13 9.92 3.55
C ASN A 162 2.13 9.77 5.07
N VAL A 163 0.95 9.96 5.69
CA VAL A 163 0.78 9.86 7.15
C VAL A 163 1.18 8.49 7.71
N GLN A 164 0.89 7.39 6.99
CA GLN A 164 1.22 6.04 7.46
C GLN A 164 2.73 5.79 7.51
N ALA A 165 3.47 6.19 6.48
CA ALA A 165 4.92 6.09 6.46
C ALA A 165 5.56 6.97 7.53
N ALA A 166 5.05 8.20 7.69
CA ALA A 166 5.52 9.11 8.74
C ALA A 166 5.32 8.49 10.13
N ARG A 167 4.14 7.92 10.39
CA ARG A 167 3.83 7.26 11.66
C ARG A 167 4.72 6.04 11.91
N LEU A 168 4.85 5.16 10.91
CA LEU A 168 5.61 3.91 11.01
C LEU A 168 7.09 4.18 11.24
N LEU A 169 7.67 5.16 10.55
CA LEU A 169 9.08 5.53 10.70
C LEU A 169 9.32 6.61 11.76
N HIS A 170 8.32 7.00 12.54
CA HIS A 170 8.44 8.06 13.56
C HIS A 170 9.00 9.38 13.01
N LEU A 171 8.55 9.78 11.82
CA LEU A 171 8.93 11.02 11.16
C LEU A 171 7.82 12.06 11.25
N ASP A 172 8.19 13.33 11.25
CA ASP A 172 7.25 14.42 11.03
C ASP A 172 7.05 14.62 9.52
N ALA A 173 5.81 14.53 9.04
CA ALA A 173 5.51 14.59 7.60
C ALA A 173 5.89 15.94 6.98
N GLN A 174 5.67 17.06 7.67
CA GLN A 174 5.96 18.39 7.12
C GLN A 174 7.44 18.72 7.20
N ALA A 175 8.10 18.42 8.32
CA ALA A 175 9.50 18.74 8.53
C ALA A 175 10.45 17.81 7.76
N SER A 176 9.98 16.63 7.32
CA SER A 176 10.77 15.68 6.52
C SER A 176 10.79 16.00 5.03
N GLN A 177 9.78 16.73 4.53
CA GLN A 177 9.68 17.05 3.11
C GLN A 177 10.87 17.88 2.61
N GLY A 178 11.41 17.51 1.45
CA GLY A 178 12.57 18.17 0.85
C GLY A 178 13.92 17.88 1.51
N LYS A 179 13.99 17.01 2.53
CA LYS A 179 15.25 16.55 3.12
C LYS A 179 15.78 15.29 2.44
N ASN A 180 17.07 15.01 2.59
CA ASN A 180 17.63 13.76 2.09
C ASN A 180 17.15 12.58 2.93
N ILE A 181 16.73 11.48 2.30
CA ILE A 181 16.20 10.32 3.03
C ILE A 181 17.24 9.73 3.98
N ALA A 182 18.52 9.78 3.61
CA ALA A 182 19.62 9.26 4.43
C ALA A 182 19.84 10.06 5.73
N ASP A 183 19.38 11.32 5.78
CA ASP A 183 19.43 12.16 6.99
C ASP A 183 18.22 11.93 7.91
N LEU A 184 17.12 11.42 7.36
CA LEU A 184 15.88 11.18 8.09
C LEU A 184 15.87 9.81 8.76
N VAL A 185 16.30 8.79 8.03
CA VAL A 185 16.31 7.39 8.48
C VAL A 185 17.57 6.68 8.00
N THR A 186 18.12 5.84 8.87
CA THR A 186 19.24 4.97 8.50
C THR A 186 18.70 3.83 7.66
N LEU A 187 18.99 3.86 6.36
CA LEU A 187 18.49 2.87 5.42
C LEU A 187 19.13 1.49 5.66
N PRO A 188 18.37 0.39 5.60
CA PRO A 188 18.91 -0.97 5.59
C PRO A 188 19.89 -1.20 4.42
N ALA A 189 20.92 -2.03 4.61
CA ALA A 189 21.94 -2.30 3.59
C ALA A 189 21.35 -2.79 2.26
N LEU A 190 20.36 -3.69 2.34
CA LEU A 190 19.65 -4.23 1.18
C LEU A 190 18.96 -3.12 0.37
N LEU A 191 18.30 -2.18 1.07
CA LEU A 191 17.62 -1.05 0.42
C LEU A 191 18.64 -0.11 -0.24
N ARG A 192 19.76 0.20 0.44
CA ARG A 192 20.84 1.02 -0.16
C ARG A 192 21.40 0.39 -1.43
N ARG A 193 21.60 -0.94 -1.44
CA ARG A 193 22.09 -1.68 -2.61
C ARG A 193 21.06 -1.65 -3.74
N ALA A 194 19.79 -1.88 -3.44
CA ALA A 194 18.70 -1.83 -4.42
C ALA A 194 18.61 -0.45 -5.09
N ILE A 195 18.71 0.63 -4.31
CA ILE A 195 18.78 2.01 -4.81
C ILE A 195 20.00 2.19 -5.73
N LYS A 196 21.20 1.79 -5.26
CA LYS A 196 22.45 1.95 -6.03
C LYS A 196 22.42 1.24 -7.39
N HIS A 197 21.76 0.09 -7.47
CA HIS A 197 21.66 -0.70 -8.70
C HIS A 197 20.33 -0.53 -9.45
N ALA A 198 19.47 0.42 -9.03
CA ALA A 198 18.15 0.65 -9.60
C ALA A 198 17.31 -0.63 -9.72
N ARG A 199 17.41 -1.51 -8.71
CA ARG A 199 16.72 -2.80 -8.69
C ARG A 199 15.47 -2.70 -7.83
N GLY A 200 14.34 -3.13 -8.38
CA GLY A 200 13.10 -3.25 -7.61
C GLY A 200 13.19 -4.33 -6.54
N LEU A 201 12.52 -4.09 -5.41
CA LEU A 201 12.32 -5.06 -4.34
C LEU A 201 10.82 -5.31 -4.18
N ASN A 202 10.42 -6.56 -3.93
CA ASN A 202 9.02 -6.92 -3.76
C ASN A 202 8.84 -7.66 -2.44
N HIS A 203 8.06 -7.08 -1.52
CA HIS A 203 7.71 -7.67 -0.23
C HIS A 203 8.91 -8.23 0.54
N VAL A 204 9.94 -7.40 0.72
CA VAL A 204 11.15 -7.80 1.43
C VAL A 204 11.17 -7.22 2.83
N GLU A 205 11.47 -8.05 3.82
CA GLU A 205 11.63 -7.60 5.20
C GLU A 205 12.94 -6.86 5.39
N VAL A 206 12.85 -5.69 6.01
CA VAL A 206 13.98 -4.87 6.39
C VAL A 206 13.75 -4.23 7.74
N THR A 207 14.83 -3.84 8.40
CA THR A 207 14.79 -3.06 9.63
C THR A 207 15.35 -1.67 9.36
N PHE A 208 14.52 -0.65 9.51
CA PHE A 208 14.93 0.74 9.53
C PHE A 208 15.43 1.11 10.92
N GLU A 209 16.37 2.04 11.00
CA GLU A 209 16.67 2.74 12.25
C GLU A 209 16.25 4.21 12.10
N SER A 210 15.33 4.64 12.95
CA SER A 210 14.77 6.00 12.99
C SER A 210 14.72 6.50 14.43
N GLN A 211 15.24 7.71 14.68
CA GLN A 211 15.33 8.29 16.03
C GLN A 211 15.94 7.34 17.10
N HIS A 212 16.94 6.53 16.72
CA HIS A 212 17.55 5.48 17.57
C HIS A 212 16.60 4.31 17.95
N GLN A 213 15.49 4.15 17.23
CA GLN A 213 14.59 3.01 17.35
C GLN A 213 14.64 2.16 16.09
N PHE A 214 14.57 0.84 16.27
CA PHE A 214 14.51 -0.10 15.14
C PHE A 214 13.05 -0.37 14.77
N VAL A 215 12.73 -0.14 13.50
CA VAL A 215 11.39 -0.33 12.94
C VAL A 215 11.45 -1.43 11.88
N ASP A 216 10.78 -2.54 12.15
CA ASP A 216 10.65 -3.63 11.18
C ASP A 216 9.51 -3.35 10.21
N ALA A 217 9.79 -3.50 8.92
CA ALA A 217 8.80 -3.29 7.88
C ALA A 217 9.03 -4.28 6.73
N VAL A 218 7.92 -4.69 6.10
CA VAL A 218 7.97 -5.32 4.79
C VAL A 218 7.91 -4.20 3.77
N ILE A 219 8.82 -4.21 2.80
CA ILE A 219 8.93 -3.14 1.80
C ILE A 219 8.79 -3.63 0.36
N THR A 220 8.23 -2.76 -0.47
CA THR A 220 8.31 -2.87 -1.93
C THR A 220 8.95 -1.60 -2.47
N LEU A 221 10.07 -1.73 -3.17
CA LEU A 221 10.78 -0.63 -3.83
C LEU A 221 10.54 -0.69 -5.33
N LYS A 222 10.02 0.39 -5.91
CA LYS A 222 9.84 0.56 -7.35
C LYS A 222 10.75 1.67 -7.87
N PRO A 223 11.77 1.36 -8.68
CA PRO A 223 12.54 2.38 -9.39
C PRO A 223 11.71 2.97 -10.53
N ILE A 224 11.81 4.28 -10.70
CA ILE A 224 11.26 5.03 -11.82
C ILE A 224 12.45 5.59 -12.59
N VAL A 225 12.59 5.18 -13.84
CA VAL A 225 13.71 5.58 -14.69
C VAL A 225 13.34 6.88 -15.38
N GLU A 226 14.06 7.95 -15.07
CA GLU A 226 13.88 9.27 -15.67
C GLU A 226 15.14 9.69 -16.46
N ALA A 227 15.01 10.70 -17.32
CA ALA A 227 16.12 11.17 -18.16
C ALA A 227 17.30 11.73 -17.35
N GLN A 228 17.06 12.19 -16.12
CA GLN A 228 18.05 12.84 -15.25
C GLN A 228 18.62 11.90 -14.18
N GLY A 229 18.04 10.70 -14.01
CA GLY A 229 18.42 9.73 -12.98
C GLY A 229 17.25 8.82 -12.62
N ASN A 230 17.43 7.99 -11.58
CA ASN A 230 16.38 7.09 -11.11
C ASN A 230 15.75 7.67 -9.84
N SER A 231 14.45 7.95 -9.89
CA SER A 231 13.63 8.22 -8.72
C SER A 231 13.07 6.90 -8.17
N PHE A 232 12.57 6.90 -6.94
CA PHE A 232 12.11 5.67 -6.30
C PHE A 232 10.82 5.91 -5.51
N ILE A 233 9.93 4.92 -5.56
CA ILE A 233 8.79 4.80 -4.66
C ILE A 233 9.02 3.61 -3.75
N LEU A 234 8.88 3.82 -2.44
CA LEU A 234 8.93 2.81 -1.40
C LEU A 234 7.56 2.68 -0.76
N LEU A 235 7.04 1.45 -0.76
CA LEU A 235 5.87 1.06 0.00
C LEU A 235 6.33 0.33 1.26
N LEU A 236 5.77 0.70 2.41
CA LEU A 236 5.97 0.12 3.73
C LEU A 236 4.67 -0.58 4.12
N HIS A 237 4.64 -1.90 4.00
CA HIS A 237 3.49 -2.72 4.32
C HIS A 237 3.44 -2.96 5.84
N PRO A 238 2.32 -2.66 6.53
CA PRO A 238 2.16 -2.95 7.94
C PRO A 238 2.34 -4.44 8.22
N VAL A 239 3.27 -4.78 9.12
CA VAL A 239 3.63 -6.17 9.44
C VAL A 239 2.42 -6.99 9.92
N GLU A 240 1.48 -6.36 10.64
CA GLU A 240 0.27 -7.00 11.14
C GLU A 240 -0.65 -7.51 10.02
N GLN A 241 -0.76 -6.79 8.90
CA GLN A 241 -1.66 -7.14 7.79
C GLN A 241 -1.09 -8.29 6.93
N MET A 242 0.21 -8.25 6.61
CA MET A 242 0.89 -9.36 5.93
C MET A 242 0.85 -10.65 6.77
N ARG A 243 1.03 -10.50 8.09
CA ARG A 243 0.90 -11.61 9.03
C ARG A 243 -0.51 -12.17 9.05
N GLN A 244 -1.55 -11.34 9.05
CA GLN A 244 -2.94 -11.81 8.96
C GLN A 244 -3.24 -12.54 7.65
N LEU A 245 -2.72 -12.06 6.52
CA LEU A 245 -2.88 -12.72 5.22
C LEU A 245 -2.21 -14.11 5.19
N MET A 246 -0.97 -14.23 5.69
CA MET A 246 -0.28 -15.52 5.81
C MET A 246 -0.92 -16.44 6.85
N THR A 247 -1.39 -15.89 7.97
CA THR A 247 -2.05 -16.65 9.06
C THR A 247 -3.41 -17.18 8.64
N SER A 248 -4.16 -16.42 7.83
CA SER A 248 -5.51 -16.79 7.37
C SER A 248 -5.54 -18.04 6.48
N GLN A 249 -4.43 -18.36 5.82
CA GLN A 249 -4.30 -19.56 4.98
C GLN A 249 -3.61 -20.74 5.68
N LEU A 250 -2.80 -20.50 6.72
CA LEU A 250 -1.92 -21.52 7.32
C LEU A 250 -2.32 -21.97 8.74
N GLY A 251 -3.28 -21.31 9.41
CA GLY A 251 -3.48 -21.47 10.86
C GLY A 251 -4.89 -21.80 11.37
N LYS A 252 -5.89 -22.03 10.49
CA LYS A 252 -7.23 -22.44 10.96
C LYS A 252 -7.29 -23.93 11.18
N VAL A 253 -7.49 -24.34 12.43
CA VAL A 253 -7.67 -25.74 12.82
C VAL A 253 -9.14 -26.01 13.15
N SER A 254 -9.67 -27.12 12.66
CA SER A 254 -11.10 -27.44 12.73
C SER A 254 -11.50 -28.23 13.98
N HIS A 255 -10.54 -28.86 14.66
CA HIS A 255 -10.87 -29.81 15.72
C HIS A 255 -11.21 -29.13 17.05
N THR A 256 -12.34 -29.49 17.67
CA THR A 256 -12.80 -28.95 18.97
C THR A 256 -13.05 -30.07 19.98
N PHE A 257 -13.19 -29.71 21.27
CA PHE A 257 -13.52 -30.71 22.31
C PHE A 257 -14.90 -31.33 22.13
N GLU A 258 -15.82 -30.69 21.39
CA GLU A 258 -17.16 -31.22 21.11
C GLU A 258 -17.13 -32.47 20.22
N GLN A 259 -16.08 -32.61 19.40
CA GLN A 259 -15.86 -33.76 18.53
C GLN A 259 -15.21 -34.94 19.27
N MET A 260 -14.83 -34.78 20.54
CA MET A 260 -14.27 -35.86 21.35
C MET A 260 -15.38 -36.62 22.09
N SER A 261 -15.31 -37.96 22.07
CA SER A 261 -16.29 -38.82 22.74
C SER A 261 -16.33 -38.59 24.25
N ALA A 262 -17.41 -37.97 24.72
CA ALA A 262 -17.64 -37.76 26.15
C ALA A 262 -18.13 -39.04 26.87
N ASP A 263 -18.29 -40.18 26.19
CA ASP A 263 -18.83 -41.40 26.82
C ASP A 263 -17.77 -42.22 27.56
N ASP A 264 -16.51 -42.04 27.20
CA ASP A 264 -15.36 -42.73 27.80
C ASP A 264 -14.76 -41.94 28.99
N PRO A 265 -14.63 -42.54 30.19
CA PRO A 265 -14.11 -41.85 31.37
C PRO A 265 -12.70 -41.27 31.20
N GLU A 266 -11.83 -41.96 30.46
CA GLU A 266 -10.48 -41.46 30.19
C GLU A 266 -10.51 -40.28 29.22
N THR A 267 -11.37 -40.33 28.21
CA THR A 267 -11.58 -39.21 27.27
C THR A 267 -12.18 -38.00 27.98
N ARG A 268 -13.12 -38.18 28.93
CA ARG A 268 -13.61 -37.08 29.79
C ARG A 268 -12.49 -36.41 30.59
N ARG A 269 -11.54 -37.19 31.11
CA ARG A 269 -10.37 -36.63 31.80
C ARG A 269 -9.49 -35.83 30.85
N LEU A 270 -9.25 -36.32 29.63
CA LEU A 270 -8.51 -35.58 28.60
C LEU A 270 -9.20 -34.25 28.26
N ILE A 271 -10.52 -34.25 28.09
CA ILE A 271 -11.29 -33.02 27.85
C ILE A 271 -11.15 -32.07 29.05
N HIS A 272 -11.27 -32.58 30.28
CA HIS A 272 -11.13 -31.76 31.48
C HIS A 272 -9.75 -31.09 31.58
N PHE A 273 -8.67 -31.86 31.45
CA PHE A 273 -7.31 -31.32 31.48
C PHE A 273 -7.01 -30.44 30.26
N GLY A 274 -7.53 -30.78 29.08
CA GLY A 274 -7.42 -29.98 27.89
C GLY A 274 -8.06 -28.59 28.03
N ARG A 275 -9.24 -28.50 28.66
CA ARG A 275 -9.88 -27.21 28.96
C ARG A 275 -9.12 -26.40 30.00
N GLN A 276 -8.55 -27.06 31.00
CA GLN A 276 -7.68 -26.40 31.98
C GLN A 276 -6.42 -25.85 31.29
N ALA A 277 -5.82 -26.64 30.40
CA ALA A 277 -4.72 -26.21 29.56
C ALA A 277 -5.14 -25.02 28.69
N ALA A 278 -6.32 -25.04 28.05
CA ALA A 278 -6.80 -23.98 27.16
C ALA A 278 -6.87 -22.60 27.84
N ARG A 279 -7.34 -22.56 29.10
CA ARG A 279 -7.41 -21.34 29.93
C ARG A 279 -6.04 -20.82 30.39
N GLY A 280 -5.02 -21.68 30.43
CA GLY A 280 -3.67 -21.34 30.84
C GLY A 280 -2.79 -20.81 29.70
N GLY A 281 -1.85 -19.93 30.05
CA GLY A 281 -0.76 -19.50 29.15
C GLY A 281 0.52 -20.34 29.26
N PHE A 282 0.56 -21.31 30.19
CA PHE A 282 1.72 -22.18 30.41
C PHE A 282 1.91 -23.19 29.26
N PRO A 283 3.15 -23.69 29.06
CA PRO A 283 3.40 -24.74 28.08
C PRO A 283 2.71 -26.06 28.48
N VAL A 284 2.32 -26.85 27.49
CA VAL A 284 1.64 -28.14 27.68
C VAL A 284 2.47 -29.25 27.04
N LEU A 285 2.69 -30.35 27.77
CA LEU A 285 3.34 -31.55 27.24
C LEU A 285 2.29 -32.67 27.06
N LEU A 286 2.10 -33.13 25.82
CA LEU A 286 1.23 -34.24 25.48
C LEU A 286 2.05 -35.53 25.31
N CYS A 287 1.84 -36.49 26.20
CA CYS A 287 2.53 -37.78 26.21
C CYS A 287 1.61 -38.88 25.68
N GLY A 288 2.15 -39.85 24.96
CA GLY A 288 1.40 -41.03 24.53
C GLY A 288 1.99 -41.69 23.30
N GLU A 289 1.41 -42.82 22.90
CA GLU A 289 1.84 -43.57 21.71
C GLU A 289 1.62 -42.78 20.41
N GLU A 290 2.24 -43.22 19.32
CA GLU A 290 1.98 -42.66 17.99
C GLU A 290 0.52 -42.93 17.58
N GLY A 291 -0.11 -41.97 16.90
CA GLY A 291 -1.49 -42.11 16.42
C GLY A 291 -2.61 -42.01 17.47
N VAL A 292 -2.30 -41.69 18.74
CA VAL A 292 -3.35 -41.54 19.79
C VAL A 292 -4.14 -40.22 19.72
N GLY A 293 -3.89 -39.37 18.72
CA GLY A 293 -4.60 -38.10 18.51
C GLY A 293 -4.02 -36.90 19.28
N LYS A 294 -2.69 -36.87 19.50
CA LYS A 294 -2.01 -35.75 20.17
C LYS A 294 -2.23 -34.41 19.46
N GLU A 295 -2.21 -34.41 18.13
CA GLU A 295 -2.48 -33.22 17.32
C GLU A 295 -3.93 -32.74 17.48
N LEU A 296 -4.91 -33.63 17.37
CA LEU A 296 -6.34 -33.29 17.53
C LEU A 296 -6.64 -32.67 18.91
N LEU A 297 -6.01 -33.21 19.96
CA LEU A 297 -6.11 -32.63 21.30
C LEU A 297 -5.45 -31.24 21.38
N SER A 298 -4.29 -31.04 20.76
CA SER A 298 -3.64 -29.73 20.68
C SER A 298 -4.50 -28.68 19.97
N GLN A 299 -5.12 -29.05 18.84
CA GLN A 299 -6.03 -28.18 18.10
C GLN A 299 -7.26 -27.81 18.94
N ALA A 300 -7.85 -28.77 19.66
CA ALA A 300 -8.97 -28.50 20.57
C ALA A 300 -8.57 -27.55 21.71
N ILE A 301 -7.37 -27.71 22.29
CA ILE A 301 -6.82 -26.79 23.30
C ILE A 301 -6.67 -25.38 22.73
N HIS A 302 -6.18 -25.24 21.49
CA HIS A 302 -6.04 -23.94 20.83
C HIS A 302 -7.40 -23.26 20.62
N ASN A 303 -8.36 -23.99 20.05
CA ASN A 303 -9.70 -23.47 19.71
C ASN A 303 -10.53 -23.05 20.93
N GLU A 304 -10.33 -23.66 22.10
CA GLU A 304 -11.00 -23.25 23.36
C GLU A 304 -10.16 -22.23 24.18
N SER A 305 -9.00 -21.78 23.67
CA SER A 305 -8.15 -20.80 24.37
C SER A 305 -8.47 -19.36 23.99
N GLU A 306 -8.02 -18.39 24.79
CA GLU A 306 -8.08 -16.96 24.46
C GLU A 306 -7.31 -16.60 23.17
N ARG A 307 -6.46 -17.51 22.67
CA ARG A 307 -5.65 -17.36 21.46
C ARG A 307 -6.25 -18.02 20.23
N ALA A 308 -7.52 -18.46 20.27
CA ALA A 308 -8.22 -19.11 19.15
C ALA A 308 -8.36 -18.22 17.90
N GLY A 309 -8.31 -16.90 18.06
CA GLY A 309 -8.27 -15.96 16.93
C GLY A 309 -6.89 -15.79 16.30
N GLY A 310 -5.83 -16.35 16.91
CA GLY A 310 -4.44 -16.27 16.47
C GLY A 310 -4.00 -17.48 15.64
N PRO A 311 -2.73 -17.49 15.15
CA PRO A 311 -2.18 -18.58 14.36
C PRO A 311 -2.04 -19.89 15.13
N TYR A 312 -2.38 -21.03 14.52
CA TYR A 312 -1.89 -22.36 14.93
C TYR A 312 -0.75 -22.80 14.00
N ILE A 313 0.49 -22.85 14.50
CA ILE A 313 1.66 -23.27 13.72
C ILE A 313 2.12 -24.64 14.19
N ALA A 314 2.00 -25.64 13.32
CA ALA A 314 2.50 -26.99 13.57
C ALA A 314 3.93 -27.15 13.03
N VAL A 315 4.79 -27.77 13.84
CA VAL A 315 6.20 -28.01 13.53
C VAL A 315 6.56 -29.44 13.91
N ASN A 316 7.01 -30.24 12.92
CA ASN A 316 7.57 -31.56 13.19
C ASN A 316 9.05 -31.44 13.52
N CYS A 317 9.42 -31.69 14.78
CA CYS A 317 10.79 -31.54 15.29
C CYS A 317 11.77 -32.53 14.65
N GLN A 318 11.32 -33.61 14.01
CA GLN A 318 12.21 -34.51 13.27
C GLN A 318 12.92 -33.82 12.10
N LEU A 319 12.30 -32.80 11.51
CA LEU A 319 12.92 -31.97 10.46
C LEU A 319 14.04 -31.08 11.00
N TYR A 320 14.14 -30.91 12.31
CA TYR A 320 15.08 -30.03 13.00
C TYR A 320 16.05 -30.80 13.90
N ALA A 321 16.26 -32.09 13.60
CA ALA A 321 17.24 -32.93 14.27
C ALA A 321 18.68 -32.52 13.93
N ASP A 322 18.91 -32.02 12.72
CA ASP A 322 20.19 -31.47 12.27
C ASP A 322 20.12 -29.93 12.21
N SER A 323 21.11 -29.26 12.80
CA SER A 323 21.14 -27.80 13.00
C SER A 323 21.10 -26.96 11.71
N VAL A 324 21.36 -27.57 10.55
CA VAL A 324 21.37 -26.91 9.23
C VAL A 324 20.01 -26.31 8.87
N LEU A 325 18.90 -26.92 9.32
CA LEU A 325 17.54 -26.42 9.11
C LEU A 325 17.06 -25.51 10.25
N GLY A 326 17.91 -25.22 11.24
CA GLY A 326 17.59 -24.37 12.38
C GLY A 326 17.25 -22.92 12.00
N GLN A 327 17.70 -22.45 10.82
CA GLN A 327 17.40 -21.12 10.30
C GLN A 327 15.90 -20.89 10.04
N ASP A 328 15.16 -21.90 9.60
CA ASP A 328 13.71 -21.78 9.42
C ASP A 328 12.97 -21.81 10.78
N PHE A 329 13.53 -22.46 11.80
CA PHE A 329 12.94 -22.52 13.14
C PHE A 329 13.16 -21.24 13.94
N MET A 330 14.36 -20.64 13.84
CA MET A 330 14.79 -19.43 14.56
C MET A 330 14.72 -18.14 13.74
N GLY A 331 14.45 -18.25 12.43
CA GLY A 331 14.43 -17.13 11.50
C GLY A 331 15.85 -16.69 11.11
N SER A 332 15.97 -16.11 9.93
CA SER A 332 17.22 -15.51 9.44
C SER A 332 17.09 -14.00 9.35
N ALA A 333 18.14 -13.28 9.77
CA ALA A 333 18.22 -11.87 9.49
C ALA A 333 18.46 -11.66 7.99
N PRO A 334 17.92 -10.60 7.37
CA PRO A 334 18.30 -10.26 6.01
C PRO A 334 19.82 -10.03 5.96
N THR A 335 20.52 -10.79 5.13
CA THR A 335 21.95 -10.60 4.86
C THR A 335 22.13 -9.82 3.55
N ASP A 336 23.36 -9.45 3.22
CA ASP A 336 23.66 -8.69 2.00
C ASP A 336 23.23 -9.40 0.70
N ASP A 337 23.05 -10.73 0.72
CA ASP A 337 22.70 -11.55 -0.45
C ASP A 337 21.37 -12.34 -0.34
N GLU A 338 20.74 -12.46 0.84
CA GLU A 338 19.48 -13.19 1.03
C GLU A 338 18.41 -12.40 1.81
N ASN A 339 17.15 -12.50 1.35
CA ASN A 339 16.00 -11.99 2.09
C ASN A 339 15.88 -12.72 3.44
N GLY A 340 15.70 -11.97 4.53
CA GLY A 340 15.44 -12.56 5.84
C GLY A 340 14.14 -13.37 5.84
N ARG A 341 14.09 -14.41 6.67
CA ARG A 341 12.90 -15.27 6.84
C ARG A 341 12.41 -15.22 8.28
N LEU A 342 11.10 -15.06 8.46
CA LEU A 342 10.45 -15.17 9.77
C LEU A 342 10.64 -16.58 10.35
N SER A 343 10.93 -16.62 11.65
CA SER A 343 10.97 -17.89 12.38
C SER A 343 9.58 -18.51 12.54
N ARG A 344 9.50 -19.84 12.73
CA ARG A 344 8.25 -20.51 13.11
C ARG A 344 7.66 -19.96 14.42
N LEU A 345 8.52 -19.55 15.34
CA LEU A 345 8.15 -18.91 16.60
C LEU A 345 7.52 -17.53 16.38
N GLU A 346 8.12 -16.72 15.50
CA GLU A 346 7.58 -15.43 15.10
C GLU A 346 6.25 -15.58 14.37
N LEU A 347 6.09 -16.57 13.50
CA LEU A 347 4.81 -16.85 12.84
C LEU A 347 3.71 -17.23 13.84
N ALA A 348 4.06 -17.92 14.92
CA ALA A 348 3.11 -18.37 15.94
C ALA A 348 2.70 -17.29 16.96
N ASN A 349 3.37 -16.14 17.00
CA ASN A 349 3.08 -15.11 18.00
C ASN A 349 1.63 -14.58 17.93
N GLY A 350 1.04 -14.36 19.10
CA GLY A 350 -0.39 -14.14 19.30
C GLY A 350 -1.24 -15.42 19.27
N GLY A 351 -0.63 -16.59 19.02
CA GLY A 351 -1.31 -17.85 18.78
C GLY A 351 -0.71 -19.04 19.54
N THR A 352 -0.62 -20.20 18.89
CA THR A 352 -0.12 -21.45 19.47
C THR A 352 0.91 -22.11 18.55
N LEU A 353 2.05 -22.50 19.12
CA LEU A 353 3.06 -23.31 18.48
C LEU A 353 2.92 -24.76 18.94
N PHE A 354 2.61 -25.65 18.00
CA PHE A 354 2.54 -27.09 18.21
C PHE A 354 3.85 -27.74 17.76
N LEU A 355 4.51 -28.46 18.67
CA LEU A 355 5.77 -29.14 18.44
C LEU A 355 5.55 -30.66 18.47
N GLU A 356 5.62 -31.29 17.30
CA GLU A 356 5.50 -32.72 17.16
C GLU A 356 6.85 -33.43 17.40
N LYS A 357 6.85 -34.44 18.28
CA LYS A 357 8.02 -35.26 18.64
C LYS A 357 9.22 -34.42 19.13
N ILE A 358 9.02 -33.66 20.19
CA ILE A 358 10.00 -32.72 20.77
C ILE A 358 11.36 -33.37 21.11
N GLU A 359 11.38 -34.69 21.34
CA GLU A 359 12.58 -35.48 21.60
C GLU A 359 13.66 -35.40 20.51
N TYR A 360 13.30 -35.01 19.28
CA TYR A 360 14.24 -34.87 18.17
C TYR A 360 14.85 -33.47 18.04
N LEU A 361 14.40 -32.49 18.82
CA LEU A 361 14.84 -31.11 18.67
C LEU A 361 16.32 -30.95 19.03
N ALA A 362 17.12 -30.33 18.15
CA ALA A 362 18.54 -30.09 18.40
C ALA A 362 18.80 -29.23 19.67
N PRO A 363 19.91 -29.43 20.41
CA PRO A 363 20.20 -28.74 21.69
C PRO A 363 20.17 -27.20 21.61
N GLU A 364 20.61 -26.63 20.50
CA GLU A 364 20.60 -25.19 20.26
C GLU A 364 19.16 -24.66 20.19
N LEU A 365 18.29 -25.39 19.48
CA LEU A 365 16.87 -25.05 19.33
C LEU A 365 16.09 -25.29 20.63
N GLN A 366 16.48 -26.28 21.44
CA GLN A 366 15.95 -26.47 22.79
C GLN A 366 16.23 -25.24 23.67
N SER A 367 17.42 -24.65 23.54
CA SER A 367 17.81 -23.44 24.28
C SER A 367 17.02 -22.22 23.83
N ALA A 368 16.80 -22.06 22.53
CA ALA A 368 15.96 -20.99 21.97
C ALA A 368 14.49 -21.13 22.41
N LEU A 369 13.93 -22.34 22.36
CA LEU A 369 12.57 -22.61 22.83
C LEU A 369 12.40 -22.31 24.32
N LEU A 370 13.38 -22.69 25.14
CA LEU A 370 13.39 -22.38 26.57
C LEU A 370 13.41 -20.87 26.82
N GLN A 371 14.17 -20.11 26.02
CA GLN A 371 14.20 -18.65 26.11
C GLN A 371 12.82 -18.05 25.85
N VAL A 372 12.13 -18.51 24.79
CA VAL A 372 10.77 -18.07 24.47
C VAL A 372 9.79 -18.42 25.60
N ILE A 373 9.82 -19.66 26.11
CA ILE A 373 8.91 -20.09 27.19
C ILE A 373 9.11 -19.28 28.47
N LYS A 374 10.36 -18.97 28.84
CA LYS A 374 10.67 -18.30 30.12
C LYS A 374 10.62 -16.78 30.05
N GLN A 375 11.09 -16.21 28.96
CA GLN A 375 11.35 -14.77 28.83
C GLN A 375 10.43 -14.09 27.82
N GLY A 376 9.70 -14.86 27.00
CA GLY A 376 8.86 -14.31 25.93
C GLY A 376 9.69 -13.57 24.87
N VAL A 377 10.96 -13.96 24.68
CA VAL A 377 11.85 -13.36 23.68
C VAL A 377 12.58 -14.42 22.87
N LEU A 378 12.75 -14.14 21.59
CA LEU A 378 13.56 -14.92 20.65
C LEU A 378 14.80 -14.12 20.26
N THR A 379 15.96 -14.79 20.23
CA THR A 379 17.19 -14.24 19.66
C THR A 379 17.40 -14.83 18.28
N ARG A 380 17.44 -14.01 17.21
CA ARG A 380 17.78 -14.51 15.86
C ARG A 380 19.25 -14.95 15.81
N LEU A 381 19.55 -15.99 15.03
CA LEU A 381 20.90 -16.62 14.98
C LEU A 381 22.02 -15.63 14.63
N ASP A 382 21.74 -14.63 13.78
CA ASP A 382 22.74 -13.67 13.28
C ASP A 382 22.61 -12.26 13.86
N ALA A 383 21.63 -12.01 14.74
CA ALA A 383 21.36 -10.68 15.29
C ALA A 383 21.42 -10.69 16.82
N ARG A 384 22.15 -9.73 17.41
CA ARG A 384 22.14 -9.44 18.87
C ARG A 384 20.80 -8.85 19.36
N ARG A 385 19.70 -9.06 18.63
CA ARG A 385 18.40 -8.43 18.85
C ARG A 385 17.42 -9.44 19.46
N LEU A 386 16.80 -9.04 20.56
CA LEU A 386 15.72 -9.75 21.22
C LEU A 386 14.39 -9.35 20.57
N ILE A 387 13.62 -10.34 20.11
CA ILE A 387 12.30 -10.16 19.52
C ILE A 387 11.26 -10.63 20.54
N PRO A 388 10.36 -9.76 21.03
CA PRO A 388 9.29 -10.19 21.92
C PRO A 388 8.31 -11.10 21.17
N VAL A 389 7.99 -12.25 21.78
CA VAL A 389 7.16 -13.32 21.22
C VAL A 389 6.23 -13.82 22.32
N ASP A 390 4.93 -13.61 22.15
CA ASP A 390 3.86 -14.17 22.98
C ASP A 390 3.24 -15.38 22.27
N VAL A 391 3.64 -16.58 22.69
CA VAL A 391 3.22 -17.84 22.08
C VAL A 391 2.87 -18.84 23.15
N LYS A 392 1.73 -19.52 23.00
CA LYS A 392 1.44 -20.74 23.76
C LYS A 392 2.14 -21.94 23.12
N VAL A 393 2.91 -22.68 23.90
CA VAL A 393 3.63 -23.87 23.40
C VAL A 393 2.90 -25.15 23.80
N ILE A 394 2.60 -26.01 22.82
CA ILE A 394 2.11 -27.37 23.04
C ILE A 394 3.10 -28.33 22.40
N ALA A 395 3.81 -29.10 23.21
CA ALA A 395 4.78 -30.08 22.76
C ALA A 395 4.21 -31.49 22.89
N THR A 396 4.66 -32.39 22.02
CA THR A 396 4.31 -33.82 22.10
C THR A 396 5.56 -34.67 22.20
N THR A 397 5.42 -35.81 22.88
CA THR A 397 6.49 -36.82 22.89
C THR A 397 5.93 -38.24 22.85
N THR A 398 6.73 -39.15 22.31
CA THR A 398 6.45 -40.60 22.29
C THR A 398 7.37 -41.38 23.22
N VAL A 399 8.41 -40.73 23.74
CA VAL A 399 9.44 -41.33 24.59
C VAL A 399 9.43 -40.69 25.97
N ASP A 400 10.06 -41.35 26.92
CA ASP A 400 10.28 -40.77 28.24
C ASP A 400 11.41 -39.73 28.18
N LEU A 401 11.04 -38.45 28.24
CA LEU A 401 11.99 -37.34 28.23
C LEU A 401 12.92 -37.35 29.46
N ALA A 402 12.51 -37.92 30.59
CA ALA A 402 13.37 -37.99 31.77
C ALA A 402 14.61 -38.84 31.49
N ASN A 403 14.44 -39.98 30.79
CA ASN A 403 15.55 -40.83 30.36
C ASN A 403 16.49 -40.09 29.38
N LEU A 404 15.94 -39.26 28.49
CA LEU A 404 16.76 -38.45 27.56
C LEU A 404 17.54 -37.33 28.28
N VAL A 405 16.98 -36.78 29.36
CA VAL A 405 17.69 -35.84 30.24
C VAL A 405 18.86 -36.54 30.93
N GLU A 406 18.66 -37.74 31.47
CA GLU A 406 19.75 -38.53 32.09
C GLU A 406 20.87 -38.87 31.09
N GLN A 407 20.51 -39.06 29.82
CA GLN A 407 21.45 -39.31 28.71
C GLN A 407 22.11 -38.03 28.16
N ASN A 408 21.85 -36.85 28.72
CA ASN A 408 22.28 -35.54 28.21
C ASN A 408 21.85 -35.26 26.75
N ARG A 409 20.77 -35.90 26.29
CA ARG A 409 20.19 -35.70 24.95
C ARG A 409 19.06 -34.67 24.94
N PHE A 410 18.55 -34.32 26.12
CA PHE A 410 17.50 -33.32 26.28
C PHE A 410 17.82 -32.37 27.44
N SER A 411 17.56 -31.09 27.25
CA SER A 411 17.83 -30.04 28.23
C SER A 411 16.95 -30.23 29.46
N ARG A 412 17.59 -30.43 30.61
CA ARG A 412 16.92 -30.52 31.91
C ARG A 412 16.03 -29.30 32.19
N GLN A 413 16.46 -28.11 31.78
CA GLN A 413 15.69 -26.89 32.01
C GLN A 413 14.44 -26.80 31.13
N LEU A 414 14.54 -27.23 29.87
CA LEU A 414 13.39 -27.30 28.97
C LEU A 414 12.40 -28.36 29.41
N TYR A 415 12.90 -29.53 29.85
CA TYR A 415 12.06 -30.59 30.42
C TYR A 415 11.20 -30.07 31.56
N TYR A 416 11.78 -29.41 32.57
CA TYR A 416 10.99 -28.87 33.69
C TYR A 416 10.02 -27.77 33.27
N ALA A 417 10.35 -26.97 32.25
CA ALA A 417 9.43 -25.96 31.75
C ALA A 417 8.19 -26.61 31.09
N LEU A 418 8.40 -27.61 30.24
CA LEU A 418 7.33 -28.33 29.54
C LEU A 418 6.52 -29.24 30.49
N HIS A 419 7.17 -29.85 31.48
CA HIS A 419 6.54 -30.76 32.45
C HIS A 419 5.69 -30.02 33.51
N SER A 420 5.59 -28.69 33.43
CA SER A 420 4.70 -27.90 34.31
C SER A 420 3.22 -28.27 34.15
N PHE A 421 2.81 -28.73 32.96
CA PHE A 421 1.47 -29.26 32.72
C PHE A 421 1.51 -30.40 31.71
N GLU A 422 1.47 -31.64 32.21
CA GLU A 422 1.51 -32.85 31.40
C GLU A 422 0.12 -33.48 31.24
N ILE A 423 -0.22 -33.87 30.00
CA ILE A 423 -1.41 -34.66 29.69
C ILE A 423 -0.96 -35.97 29.06
N VAL A 424 -1.17 -37.07 29.78
CA VAL A 424 -0.93 -38.42 29.27
C VAL A 424 -2.17 -38.91 28.52
N ILE A 425 -2.02 -39.13 27.21
CA ILE A 425 -3.07 -39.66 26.36
C ILE A 425 -2.99 -41.20 26.36
N PRO A 426 -3.97 -41.90 26.93
CA PRO A 426 -3.97 -43.35 26.96
C PRO A 426 -4.11 -43.92 25.54
N PRO A 427 -3.47 -45.07 25.28
CA PRO A 427 -3.60 -45.75 24.00
C PRO A 427 -5.02 -46.27 23.79
N LEU A 428 -5.42 -46.46 22.53
CA LEU A 428 -6.79 -46.83 22.18
C LEU A 428 -7.27 -48.12 22.87
N ARG A 429 -6.35 -49.05 23.15
CA ARG A 429 -6.64 -50.30 23.90
C ARG A 429 -7.17 -50.07 25.32
N ALA A 430 -6.87 -48.92 25.93
CA ALA A 430 -7.30 -48.51 27.26
C ALA A 430 -8.55 -47.60 27.24
N ARG A 431 -8.97 -47.11 26.07
CA ARG A 431 -10.16 -46.26 25.85
C ARG A 431 -11.08 -46.84 24.78
N ARG A 432 -11.43 -48.13 24.92
CA ARG A 432 -12.20 -48.89 23.92
C ARG A 432 -13.59 -48.31 23.68
N ASN A 433 -14.18 -47.67 24.70
CA ASN A 433 -15.51 -47.05 24.59
C ASN A 433 -15.51 -45.82 23.68
N SER A 434 -14.35 -45.24 23.38
CA SER A 434 -14.22 -44.13 22.42
C SER A 434 -14.23 -44.62 20.96
N ILE A 435 -14.01 -45.92 20.71
CA ILE A 435 -13.87 -46.46 19.34
C ILE A 435 -15.12 -46.19 18.49
N PRO A 436 -16.36 -46.46 18.95
CA PRO A 436 -17.55 -46.22 18.13
C PRO A 436 -17.69 -44.76 17.68
N SER A 437 -17.46 -43.80 18.58
CA SER A 437 -17.51 -42.36 18.24
C SER A 437 -16.39 -41.95 17.29
N LEU A 438 -15.16 -42.44 17.49
CA LEU A 438 -14.03 -42.15 16.60
C LEU A 438 -14.25 -42.70 15.19
N VAL A 439 -14.87 -43.88 15.08
CA VAL A 439 -15.26 -44.48 13.80
C VAL A 439 -16.33 -43.63 13.14
N HIS A 440 -17.38 -43.25 13.87
CA HIS A 440 -18.47 -42.43 13.34
C HIS A 440 -17.97 -41.08 12.81
N ASN A 441 -17.19 -40.34 13.61
CA ASN A 441 -16.65 -39.04 13.20
C ASN A 441 -15.76 -39.13 11.96
N ARG A 442 -14.99 -40.21 11.81
CA ARG A 442 -14.11 -40.42 10.65
C ARG A 442 -14.85 -40.81 9.37
N PHE A 443 -16.07 -41.34 9.49
CA PHE A 443 -16.94 -41.67 8.34
C PHE A 443 -17.89 -40.54 7.94
N GLU A 444 -18.14 -39.56 8.82
CA GLU A 444 -18.94 -38.36 8.49
C GLU A 444 -18.13 -37.19 7.92
N GLU A 445 -16.80 -37.19 8.05
CA GLU A 445 -15.92 -36.27 7.30
C GLU A 445 -15.94 -36.64 5.79
N PRO A 446 -16.46 -35.79 4.89
CA PRO A 446 -16.45 -36.08 3.46
C PRO A 446 -15.06 -35.77 2.91
N GLY A 447 -14.21 -36.79 2.66
CA GLY A 447 -13.00 -36.51 1.86
C GLY A 447 -11.81 -37.46 1.78
N GLU A 448 -11.77 -38.66 2.37
CA GLU A 448 -10.67 -39.60 2.04
C GLU A 448 -11.20 -40.95 1.57
N ALA A 449 -11.19 -41.14 0.25
CA ALA A 449 -11.52 -42.39 -0.41
C ALA A 449 -10.57 -43.51 0.04
N PHE A 450 -11.09 -44.46 0.83
CA PHE A 450 -10.41 -45.71 1.13
C PHE A 450 -10.37 -46.58 -0.13
N LEU A 451 -9.25 -46.55 -0.86
CA LEU A 451 -8.87 -47.64 -1.76
C LEU A 451 -8.41 -48.83 -0.90
N PHE A 452 -9.35 -49.71 -0.55
CA PHE A 452 -8.99 -51.06 -0.12
C PHE A 452 -8.41 -51.79 -1.34
N ALA A 453 -7.08 -51.88 -1.41
CA ALA A 453 -6.41 -52.82 -2.28
C ALA A 453 -6.69 -54.24 -1.74
N THR A 454 -7.69 -54.90 -2.31
CA THR A 454 -7.85 -56.34 -2.19
C THR A 454 -6.78 -57.01 -3.03
N GLU A 455 -5.65 -57.37 -2.42
CA GLU A 455 -4.81 -58.44 -2.96
C GLU A 455 -5.53 -59.78 -2.76
N SER A 456 -6.31 -60.16 -3.77
CA SER A 456 -6.77 -61.53 -3.93
C SER A 456 -6.07 -62.14 -5.15
N GLY A 457 -4.98 -62.87 -4.86
CA GLY A 457 -4.65 -64.17 -5.44
C GLY A 457 -4.44 -64.28 -6.95
N ARG A 458 -3.17 -64.47 -7.34
CA ARG A 458 -2.77 -65.60 -8.19
C ARG A 458 -1.59 -66.34 -7.57
#